data_AF-A0A7Z2M9K1-F1
#
_entry.id   AF-A0A7Z2M9K1-F1
#
_cell.length_a   1.000
_cell.length_b   1.000
_cell.length_c   1.000
_cell.angle_alpha   90.00
_cell.angle_beta   90.00
_cell.angle_gamma   90.00
#
_symmetry.space_group_name_H-M   'P 1'
#
loop_
_entity.id
_entity.type
_entity.pdbx_description
1 polymer ?
#
loop_
_entity_poly.entity_id
_entity_poly.type
_entity_poly.pdbx_seq_one_letter_code
_entity_poly.pdbx_strand_id
1 'polypeptide(L)'
;MLFKNAMTATALLASLFAASSVFAHAHLKSQTPAADSTVAAPADLRLTFSEGVEVELTKVTVTHDGAPVVLKPLRTESDKKTLIVTPVAPLTAGEYKVEWRAVSVDTHNSEGAYQFKVGQ
;
A
#
# COMPACT_ATOMS: atom_id res chain seq x y z
N MET A 1 -47.94 28.23 6.80
CA MET A 1 -46.48 28.48 6.89
C MET A 1 -45.69 27.35 7.57
N LEU A 2 -46.33 26.49 8.37
CA LEU A 2 -45.69 25.37 9.10
C LEU A 2 -45.25 24.18 8.23
N PHE A 3 -45.92 23.90 7.11
CA PHE A 3 -45.56 22.77 6.22
C PHE A 3 -44.31 23.02 5.36
N LYS A 4 -43.95 24.29 5.12
CA LYS A 4 -42.76 24.66 4.35
C LYS A 4 -41.49 24.38 5.16
N ASN A 5 -41.53 24.58 6.48
CA ASN A 5 -40.38 24.40 7.38
C ASN A 5 -40.07 22.91 7.66
N ALA A 6 -41.10 22.05 7.67
CA ALA A 6 -40.93 20.61 7.86
C ALA A 6 -40.17 19.97 6.68
N MET A 7 -40.47 20.41 5.46
CA MET A 7 -39.84 19.89 4.24
C MET A 7 -38.37 20.31 4.12
N THR A 8 -38.01 21.51 4.61
CA THR A 8 -36.61 21.96 4.68
C THR A 8 -35.79 21.21 5.73
N ALA A 9 -36.42 20.84 6.86
CA ALA A 9 -35.76 20.11 7.95
C ALA A 9 -35.39 18.67 7.54
N THR A 10 -36.26 17.98 6.80
CA THR A 10 -35.99 16.61 6.32
C THR A 10 -34.87 16.56 5.28
N ALA A 11 -34.76 17.57 4.41
CA ALA A 11 -33.69 17.67 3.43
C ALA A 11 -32.31 17.90 4.08
N LEU A 12 -32.26 18.69 5.16
CA LEU A 12 -31.02 18.93 5.91
C LEU A 12 -30.54 17.65 6.63
N LEU A 13 -31.44 16.88 7.24
CA LEU A 13 -31.08 15.61 7.89
C LEU A 13 -30.59 14.54 6.89
N ALA A 14 -31.13 14.51 5.66
CA ALA A 14 -30.68 13.56 4.64
C ALA A 14 -29.24 13.82 4.18
N SER A 15 -28.78 15.08 4.17
CA SER A 15 -27.40 15.44 3.79
C SER A 15 -26.32 15.01 4.81
N LEU A 16 -26.69 14.80 6.08
CA LEU A 16 -25.77 14.36 7.14
C LEU A 16 -25.37 12.88 7.03
N PHE A 17 -26.12 12.07 6.29
CA PHE A 17 -25.83 10.64 6.09
C PHE A 17 -24.99 10.37 4.83
N ALA A 18 -24.70 11.39 4.03
CA ALA A 18 -23.80 11.30 2.87
C ALA A 18 -22.33 11.51 3.25
N ALA A 19 -21.91 11.06 4.44
CA ALA A 19 -20.50 11.00 4.79
C ALA A 19 -19.84 9.90 3.96
N SER A 20 -19.39 10.26 2.74
CA SER A 20 -18.51 9.42 1.95
C SER A 20 -17.28 9.09 2.79
N SER A 21 -16.98 7.80 2.97
CA SER A 21 -15.77 7.35 3.65
C SER A 21 -14.57 7.86 2.85
N VAL A 22 -13.95 8.95 3.31
CA VAL A 22 -12.73 9.47 2.71
C VAL A 22 -11.60 8.54 3.12
N PHE A 23 -11.24 7.59 2.24
CA PHE A 23 -10.02 6.79 2.37
C PHE A 23 -8.81 7.67 2.02
N ALA A 24 -8.46 8.59 2.92
CA ALA A 24 -7.35 9.52 2.73
C ALA A 24 -5.95 8.87 2.79
N HIS A 25 -5.85 7.57 3.04
CA HIS A 25 -4.57 6.89 3.21
C HIS A 25 -4.44 5.75 2.21
N ALA A 26 -3.27 5.65 1.56
CA ALA A 26 -2.90 4.45 0.80
C ALA A 26 -2.68 3.27 1.77
N HIS A 27 -3.68 2.41 1.89
CA HIS A 27 -3.58 1.17 2.67
C HIS A 27 -3.13 0.03 1.77
N LEU A 28 -2.23 -0.82 2.26
CA LEU A 28 -1.85 -2.03 1.55
C LEU A 28 -3.08 -2.95 1.40
N LYS A 29 -3.40 -3.32 0.17
CA LYS A 29 -4.54 -4.18 -0.19
C LYS A 29 -4.09 -5.61 -0.49
N SER A 30 -2.96 -5.75 -1.15
CA SER A 30 -2.35 -7.05 -1.45
C SER A 30 -0.86 -6.90 -1.67
N GLN A 31 -0.16 -8.01 -1.55
CA GLN A 31 1.28 -8.09 -1.75
C GLN A 31 1.66 -9.43 -2.38
N THR A 32 2.69 -9.41 -3.21
CA THR A 32 3.31 -10.60 -3.78
C THR A 32 4.81 -10.51 -3.57
N PRO A 33 5.45 -11.47 -2.91
CA PRO A 33 4.87 -12.65 -2.25
C PRO A 33 3.91 -12.30 -1.12
N ALA A 34 2.93 -13.17 -0.85
CA ALA A 34 1.96 -12.98 0.22
C ALA A 34 2.62 -13.06 1.62
N ALA A 35 2.01 -12.46 2.63
CA ALA A 35 2.48 -12.56 4.02
C ALA A 35 2.60 -14.03 4.44
N ASP A 36 3.69 -14.35 5.14
CA ASP A 36 3.99 -15.68 5.70
C ASP A 36 4.03 -16.82 4.66
N SER A 37 4.07 -16.47 3.36
CA SER A 37 4.18 -17.45 2.28
C SER A 37 5.61 -17.94 2.09
N THR A 38 5.74 -19.17 1.60
CA THR A 38 7.00 -19.70 1.06
C THR A 38 6.89 -19.78 -0.45
N VAL A 39 7.82 -19.18 -1.18
CA VAL A 39 7.80 -19.10 -2.64
C VAL A 39 9.18 -19.35 -3.24
N ALA A 40 9.22 -19.76 -4.50
CA ALA A 40 10.43 -19.65 -5.30
C ALA A 40 10.89 -18.18 -5.39
N ALA A 41 12.19 -17.96 -5.60
CA ALA A 41 12.78 -16.62 -5.62
C ALA A 41 12.08 -15.70 -6.64
N PRO A 42 11.32 -14.67 -6.18
CA PRO A 42 10.64 -13.76 -7.08
C PRO A 42 11.62 -12.79 -7.73
N ALA A 43 11.34 -12.40 -8.98
CA ALA A 43 12.13 -11.37 -9.69
C ALA A 43 11.88 -9.96 -9.15
N ASP A 44 10.67 -9.71 -8.64
CA ASP A 44 10.26 -8.47 -7.99
C ASP A 44 9.23 -8.75 -6.89
N LEU A 45 9.12 -7.84 -5.93
CA LEU A 45 8.02 -7.79 -4.98
C LEU A 45 7.03 -6.72 -5.44
N ARG A 46 5.74 -6.98 -5.26
CA ARG A 46 4.66 -6.07 -5.65
C ARG A 46 3.79 -5.77 -4.45
N LEU A 47 3.66 -4.49 -4.12
CA LEU A 47 2.82 -3.99 -3.04
C LEU A 47 1.71 -3.14 -3.65
N THR A 48 0.47 -3.61 -3.58
CA THR A 48 -0.69 -2.91 -4.16
C THR A 48 -1.47 -2.21 -3.06
N PHE A 49 -1.65 -0.90 -3.22
CA PHE A 49 -2.31 -0.02 -2.27
C PHE A 49 -3.73 0.34 -2.74
N SER A 50 -4.56 0.86 -1.82
CA SER A 50 -5.89 1.38 -2.14
C SER A 50 -5.84 2.60 -3.05
N GLU A 51 -4.83 3.45 -2.84
CA GLU A 51 -4.58 4.67 -3.59
C GLU A 51 -3.19 4.67 -4.22
N GLY A 52 -3.00 5.51 -5.22
CA GLY A 52 -1.69 5.67 -5.86
C GLY A 52 -0.65 6.21 -4.87
N VAL A 53 0.61 5.81 -5.04
CA VAL A 53 1.74 6.29 -4.24
C VAL A 53 2.71 7.14 -5.06
N GLU A 54 3.29 8.17 -4.43
CA GLU A 54 4.37 8.95 -5.02
C GLU A 54 5.71 8.26 -4.76
N VAL A 55 6.30 7.72 -5.82
CA VAL A 55 7.49 6.85 -5.75
C VAL A 55 8.72 7.56 -5.16
N GLU A 56 8.91 8.84 -5.50
CA GLU A 56 10.05 9.66 -5.03
C GLU A 56 10.00 9.97 -3.52
N LEU A 57 8.81 9.87 -2.93
CA LEU A 57 8.59 10.12 -1.49
C LEU A 57 8.44 8.82 -0.69
N THR A 58 8.24 7.69 -1.38
CA THR A 58 8.03 6.38 -0.78
C THR A 58 9.37 5.69 -0.50
N LYS A 59 9.46 5.00 0.64
CA LYS A 59 10.64 4.21 1.02
C LYS A 59 10.26 2.76 1.27
N VAL A 60 11.12 1.85 0.82
CA VAL A 60 11.02 0.42 1.10
C VAL A 60 12.38 -0.10 1.55
N THR A 61 12.37 -0.88 2.62
CA THR A 61 13.52 -1.65 3.08
C THR A 61 13.17 -3.13 2.99
N VAL A 62 14.06 -3.91 2.38
CA VAL A 62 13.98 -5.37 2.40
C VAL A 62 15.19 -5.89 3.15
N THR A 63 14.99 -6.78 4.12
CA THR A 63 16.07 -7.45 4.85
C THR A 63 15.96 -8.95 4.68
N HIS A 64 17.10 -9.61 4.49
CA HIS A 64 17.26 -11.06 4.46
C HIS A 64 18.12 -11.48 5.66
N ASP A 65 17.58 -12.32 6.54
CA ASP A 65 18.26 -12.78 7.77
C ASP A 65 18.92 -11.64 8.57
N GLY A 66 18.23 -10.49 8.63
CA GLY A 66 18.67 -9.27 9.34
C GLY A 66 19.61 -8.35 8.55
N ALA A 67 20.10 -8.75 7.38
CA ALA A 67 20.95 -7.92 6.51
C ALA A 67 20.12 -7.22 5.42
N PRO A 68 20.40 -5.94 5.08
CA PRO A 68 19.67 -5.24 4.04
C PRO A 68 19.94 -5.83 2.64
N VAL A 69 18.88 -5.99 1.85
CA VAL A 69 18.93 -6.34 0.44
C VAL A 69 19.04 -5.06 -0.39
N VAL A 70 20.01 -5.02 -1.31
CA VAL A 70 20.18 -3.87 -2.20
C VAL A 70 19.09 -3.87 -3.28
N LEU A 71 18.39 -2.75 -3.42
CA LEU A 71 17.26 -2.58 -4.34
C LEU A 71 17.64 -1.66 -5.52
N LYS A 72 17.03 -1.92 -6.68
CA LYS A 72 16.96 -0.95 -7.78
C LYS A 72 16.04 0.21 -7.39
N PRO A 73 16.06 1.35 -8.11
CA PRO A 73 15.08 2.42 -7.91
C PRO A 73 13.65 1.87 -7.95
N LEU A 74 12.83 2.32 -7.01
CA LEU A 74 11.43 1.94 -6.93
C LEU A 74 10.69 2.39 -8.19
N ARG A 75 9.68 1.63 -8.59
CA ARG A 75 8.79 1.99 -9.71
C ARG A 75 7.36 1.71 -9.32
N THR A 76 6.42 2.30 -10.06
CA THR A 76 5.02 1.93 -9.98
C THR A 76 4.51 1.45 -11.33
N GLU A 77 3.40 0.73 -11.33
CA GLU A 77 2.57 0.60 -12.53
C GLU A 77 1.96 1.96 -12.91
N SER A 78 1.28 2.01 -14.07
CA SER A 78 0.76 3.26 -14.64
C SER A 78 -0.28 3.95 -13.77
N ASP A 79 -1.05 3.20 -12.99
CA ASP A 79 -2.06 3.73 -12.06
C ASP A 79 -1.49 4.19 -10.71
N LYS A 80 -0.17 4.04 -10.54
CA LYS A 80 0.58 4.31 -9.30
C LYS A 80 0.16 3.46 -8.08
N LYS A 81 -0.79 2.53 -8.19
CA LYS A 81 -1.31 1.78 -7.03
C LYS A 81 -0.43 0.59 -6.68
N THR A 82 0.28 0.03 -7.63
CA THR A 82 1.22 -1.07 -7.40
C THR A 82 2.66 -0.55 -7.42
N LEU A 83 3.32 -0.65 -6.27
CA LEU A 83 4.75 -0.39 -6.09
C LEU A 83 5.54 -1.67 -6.43
N ILE A 84 6.52 -1.53 -7.32
CA ILE A 84 7.41 -2.60 -7.78
C ILE A 84 8.77 -2.42 -7.11
N VAL A 85 9.16 -3.44 -6.36
CA VAL A 85 10.41 -3.49 -5.57
C VAL A 85 11.31 -4.57 -6.18
N THR A 86 12.37 -4.17 -6.86
CA THR A 86 13.25 -5.11 -7.58
C THR A 86 14.62 -5.19 -6.89
N PRO A 87 15.04 -6.36 -6.40
CA PRO A 87 16.40 -6.53 -5.88
C PRO A 87 17.43 -6.42 -7.01
N VAL A 88 18.66 -5.99 -6.70
CA VAL A 88 19.73 -5.89 -7.71
C VAL A 88 20.28 -7.26 -8.13
N ALA A 89 20.19 -8.24 -7.23
CA ALA A 89 20.60 -9.62 -7.44
C ALA A 89 19.43 -10.58 -7.12
N PRO A 90 19.40 -11.80 -7.69
CA PRO A 90 18.41 -12.81 -7.34
C PRO A 90 18.36 -13.09 -5.84
N LEU A 91 17.15 -13.28 -5.31
CA LEU A 91 16.96 -13.61 -3.90
C LEU A 91 17.42 -15.05 -3.60
N THR A 92 18.22 -15.20 -2.55
CA THR A 92 18.63 -16.51 -2.01
C THR A 92 17.56 -17.08 -1.09
N ALA A 93 17.63 -18.39 -0.81
CA ALA A 93 16.71 -19.02 0.13
C ALA A 93 16.86 -18.45 1.56
N GLY A 94 15.74 -18.35 2.27
CA GLY A 94 15.67 -17.89 3.67
C GLY A 94 14.57 -16.86 3.89
N GLU A 95 14.59 -16.21 5.05
CA GLU A 95 13.51 -15.33 5.48
C GLU A 95 13.78 -13.89 5.03
N TYR A 96 12.70 -13.23 4.61
CA TYR A 96 12.70 -11.85 4.16
C TYR A 96 11.66 -11.06 4.91
N LYS A 97 12.06 -9.88 5.38
CA LYS A 97 11.15 -8.86 5.92
C LYS A 97 11.11 -7.69 4.95
N VAL A 98 9.91 -7.21 4.66
CA VAL A 98 9.64 -6.06 3.82
C VAL A 98 8.97 -5.01 4.69
N GLU A 99 9.58 -3.82 4.76
CA GLU A 99 9.08 -2.67 5.50
C GLU A 99 8.90 -1.52 4.53
N TRP A 100 7.81 -0.78 4.66
CA TRP A 100 7.54 0.36 3.79
C TRP A 100 7.03 1.57 4.59
N ARG A 101 7.29 2.75 4.02
CA ARG A 101 6.65 4.01 4.37
C ARG A 101 6.23 4.67 3.05
N ALA A 102 4.94 4.61 2.76
CA ALA A 102 4.37 5.08 1.51
C ALA A 102 3.77 6.47 1.68
N VAL A 103 3.89 7.30 0.65
CA VAL A 103 3.21 8.59 0.56
C VAL A 103 2.21 8.50 -0.57
N SER A 104 0.93 8.66 -0.29
CA SER A 104 -0.11 8.65 -1.31
C SER A 104 -0.08 9.93 -2.15
N VAL A 105 -0.66 9.85 -3.35
CA VAL A 105 -0.84 11.01 -4.24
C VAL A 105 -1.70 12.13 -3.63
N ASP A 106 -2.45 11.83 -2.56
CA ASP A 106 -3.23 12.79 -1.78
C ASP A 106 -2.49 13.33 -0.53
N THR A 107 -1.18 13.09 -0.45
CA THR A 107 -0.21 13.63 0.53
C THR A 107 -0.17 13.01 1.93
N HIS A 108 -0.90 11.92 2.17
CA HIS A 108 -0.85 11.22 3.46
C HIS A 108 0.19 10.10 3.48
N ASN A 109 0.72 9.84 4.68
CA ASN A 109 1.67 8.75 4.90
C ASN A 109 0.95 7.51 5.41
N SER A 110 1.42 6.34 5.00
CA SER A 110 1.14 5.08 5.67
C SER A 110 2.46 4.35 5.95
N GLU A 111 2.47 3.45 6.92
CA GLU A 111 3.60 2.55 7.21
C GLU A 111 3.14 1.12 7.55
N GLY A 112 4.01 0.14 7.32
CA GLY A 112 3.73 -1.26 7.63
C GLY A 112 4.84 -2.20 7.23
N ALA A 113 4.67 -3.47 7.59
CA ALA A 113 5.68 -4.50 7.39
C ALA A 113 5.01 -5.86 7.16
N TYR A 114 5.71 -6.74 6.44
CA TYR A 114 5.37 -8.15 6.35
C TYR A 114 6.63 -8.99 6.15
N GLN A 115 6.46 -10.30 6.27
CA GLN A 115 7.52 -11.26 6.03
C GLN A 115 7.08 -12.34 5.03
N PHE A 116 8.04 -12.89 4.30
CA PHE A 116 7.86 -14.05 3.45
C PHE A 116 9.17 -14.87 3.44
N LYS A 117 9.09 -16.10 2.96
CA LYS A 117 10.24 -16.98 2.83
C LYS A 117 10.51 -17.31 1.38
N VAL A 118 11.77 -17.25 0.98
CA VAL A 118 12.22 -17.89 -0.25
C VAL A 118 12.60 -19.33 0.10
N GLY A 119 11.88 -20.28 -0.47
CA GLY A 119 12.09 -21.72 -0.32
C GLY A 119 11.83 -22.40 -1.66
N GLN A 120 12.31 -23.64 -1.81
CA GLN A 120 12.11 -24.40 -3.05
C GLN A 120 10.64 -24.64 -3.36
#